data_AF-A0A6N9JE50-F1
#
_entry.id   AF-A0A6N9JE50-F1
#
_cell.length_a   1.000
_cell.length_b   1.000
_cell.length_c   1.000
_cell.angle_alpha   90.00
_cell.angle_beta   90.00
_cell.angle_gamma   90.00
#
_symmetry.space_group_name_H-M   'P 1'
#
loop_
_entity.id
_entity.type
_entity.pdbx_description
1 polymer ?
#
loop_
_entity_poly.entity_id
_entity_poly.type
_entity_poly.pdbx_seq_one_letter_code
_entity_poly.pdbx_strand_id
1 'polypeptide(L)'
;MKTHTTMGADMLLEPSRHHVGNALMEYAYQIARWHHERWDGKGYPDGLKGDEIPIAAQVVSVADVYDALTSVRVYKDAIPHKEAIQMILDGKCGTFNPLLLDCLLEVQDRIAETLARPADVVAFPTI
;
A
#
# COMPACT_ATOMS: atom_id res chain seq x y z
N MET A 1 14.64 2.00 5.99
CA MET A 1 15.67 2.62 5.14
C MET A 1 14.96 3.42 4.06
N LYS A 2 15.09 4.75 4.03
CA LYS A 2 14.24 5.62 3.18
C LYS A 2 14.59 5.60 1.69
N THR A 3 15.72 5.03 1.31
CA THR A 3 16.26 5.07 -0.06
C THR A 3 15.68 4.01 -0.99
N HIS A 4 14.99 2.98 -0.48
CA HIS A 4 14.45 1.92 -1.34
C HIS A 4 13.34 2.43 -2.27
N THR A 5 12.62 3.48 -1.87
CA THR A 5 11.59 4.10 -2.71
C THR A 5 12.20 4.71 -3.97
N THR A 6 13.27 5.49 -3.82
CA THR A 6 13.96 6.12 -4.95
C THR A 6 14.73 5.08 -5.76
N MET A 7 15.45 4.15 -5.11
CA MET A 7 16.19 3.09 -5.83
C MET A 7 15.27 2.16 -6.61
N GLY A 8 14.13 1.77 -6.04
CA GLY A 8 13.13 0.95 -6.72
C GLY A 8 12.50 1.68 -7.90
N ALA A 9 12.16 2.95 -7.74
CA ALA A 9 11.68 3.80 -8.82
C ALA A 9 12.72 3.93 -9.96
N ASP A 10 14.00 4.12 -9.61
CA ASP A 10 15.09 4.24 -10.59
C ASP A 10 15.31 2.93 -11.37
N MET A 11 15.19 1.78 -10.72
CA MET A 11 15.23 0.47 -11.38
C MET A 11 14.11 0.31 -12.43
N LEU A 12 12.96 0.96 -12.21
CA LEU A 12 11.82 0.92 -13.12
C LEU A 12 11.94 1.96 -14.24
N LEU A 13 12.75 3.02 -14.11
CA LEU A 13 12.92 4.05 -15.14
C LEU A 13 13.50 3.50 -16.46
N GLU A 14 14.52 2.63 -16.39
CA GLU A 14 15.14 2.07 -17.60
C GLU A 14 14.19 1.16 -18.41
N PRO A 15 13.45 0.22 -17.79
CA PRO A 15 12.37 -0.51 -18.46
C PRO A 15 11.23 0.41 -18.97
N SER A 16 10.87 1.46 -18.22
CA SER A 16 9.79 2.38 -18.59
C SER A 16 10.05 3.14 -19.88
N ARG A 17 11.30 3.54 -20.12
CA ARG A 17 11.70 4.24 -21.35
C ARG A 17 11.48 3.43 -22.62
N HIS A 18 11.48 2.10 -22.50
CA HIS A 18 11.23 1.18 -23.62
C HIS A 18 9.75 0.77 -23.74
N HIS A 19 8.91 1.18 -22.79
CA HIS A 19 7.48 0.86 -22.71
C HIS A 19 6.63 2.11 -22.46
N VAL A 20 6.97 3.22 -23.13
CA VAL A 20 6.22 4.48 -23.02
C VAL A 20 4.75 4.23 -23.37
N GLY A 21 3.84 4.60 -22.45
CA GLY A 21 2.40 4.34 -22.56
C GLY A 21 1.91 3.04 -21.92
N ASN A 22 2.78 2.26 -21.26
CA ASN A 22 2.36 1.08 -20.51
C ASN A 22 1.89 1.45 -19.09
N ALA A 23 0.58 1.39 -18.88
CA ALA A 23 -0.06 1.71 -17.59
C ALA A 23 0.49 0.88 -16.41
N LEU A 24 0.85 -0.40 -16.63
CA LEU A 24 1.41 -1.24 -15.57
C LEU A 24 2.74 -0.67 -15.06
N MET A 25 3.60 -0.22 -15.98
CA MET A 25 4.91 0.31 -15.65
C MET A 25 4.80 1.66 -14.95
N GLU A 26 3.85 2.50 -15.39
CA GLU A 26 3.55 3.77 -14.73
C GLU A 26 3.08 3.54 -13.29
N TYR A 27 2.12 2.63 -13.06
CA TYR A 27 1.69 2.32 -11.70
C TYR A 27 2.80 1.73 -10.84
N ALA A 28 3.60 0.82 -11.38
CA ALA A 28 4.73 0.24 -10.66
C ALA A 28 5.72 1.33 -10.20
N TYR A 29 6.04 2.29 -11.08
CA TYR A 29 6.89 3.43 -10.74
C TYR A 29 6.27 4.30 -9.63
N GLN A 30 5.00 4.68 -9.79
CA GLN A 30 4.29 5.51 -8.82
C GLN A 30 4.25 4.85 -7.44
N ILE A 31 3.93 3.55 -7.39
CA ILE A 31 3.90 2.76 -6.15
C ILE A 31 5.31 2.71 -5.53
N ALA A 32 6.31 2.28 -6.30
CA ALA A 32 7.68 2.15 -5.78
C ALA A 32 8.19 3.48 -5.20
N ARG A 33 7.95 4.60 -5.88
CA ARG A 33 8.41 5.91 -5.44
C ARG A 33 7.64 6.44 -4.23
N TRP A 34 6.33 6.26 -4.18
CA TRP A 34 5.46 7.06 -3.30
C TRP A 34 4.57 6.28 -2.33
N HIS A 35 4.65 4.94 -2.24
CA HIS A 35 3.86 4.18 -1.24
C HIS A 35 4.17 4.54 0.23
N HIS A 36 5.25 5.27 0.49
CA HIS A 36 5.58 5.83 1.82
C HIS A 36 5.30 7.33 1.96
N GLU A 37 4.68 7.95 0.95
CA GLU A 37 4.09 9.27 1.13
C GLU A 37 2.88 9.18 2.07
N ARG A 38 2.63 10.26 2.80
CA ARG A 38 1.52 10.35 3.75
C ARG A 38 0.60 11.46 3.30
N TRP A 39 -0.70 11.24 3.45
CA TRP A 39 -1.72 12.20 3.02
C TRP A 39 -1.55 13.60 3.65
N ASP A 40 -0.95 13.67 4.84
CA ASP A 40 -0.65 14.91 5.55
C ASP A 40 0.63 15.65 5.07
N GLY A 41 1.36 15.10 4.09
CA GLY A 41 2.62 15.65 3.58
C GLY A 41 3.84 15.35 4.43
N LYS A 42 3.71 14.52 5.49
CA LYS A 42 4.83 14.15 6.38
C LYS A 42 5.55 12.87 5.94
N GLY A 43 5.21 12.37 4.76
CA GLY A 43 5.80 11.19 4.15
C GLY A 43 7.17 11.46 3.53
N TYR A 44 7.61 10.51 2.72
CA TYR A 44 8.85 10.58 1.96
C TYR A 44 8.70 9.74 0.67
N PRO A 45 9.53 9.95 -0.37
CA PRO A 45 10.73 10.78 -0.42
C PRO A 45 10.52 12.27 -0.74
N ASP A 46 9.42 12.64 -1.39
CA ASP A 46 9.20 13.95 -2.00
C ASP A 46 8.29 14.87 -1.15
N GLY A 47 7.58 14.32 -0.17
CA GLY A 47 6.73 15.09 0.75
C GLY A 47 5.41 15.52 0.12
N LEU A 48 4.90 14.72 -0.81
CA LEU A 48 3.63 14.97 -1.50
C LEU A 48 2.46 14.96 -0.51
N LYS A 49 1.46 15.81 -0.74
CA LYS A 49 0.30 15.96 0.14
C LYS A 49 -1.01 15.76 -0.61
N GLY A 50 -1.95 15.08 0.03
CA GLY A 50 -3.29 14.90 -0.53
C GLY A 50 -3.24 14.24 -1.91
N ASP A 51 -4.00 14.80 -2.85
CA ASP A 51 -4.13 14.33 -4.22
C ASP A 51 -2.87 14.49 -5.09
N GLU A 52 -1.80 15.11 -4.56
CA GLU A 52 -0.48 15.08 -5.21
C GLU A 52 0.11 13.66 -5.24
N ILE A 53 -0.27 12.82 -4.27
CA ILE A 53 0.14 11.41 -4.23
C ILE A 53 -0.72 10.64 -5.24
N PRO A 54 -0.17 9.87 -6.18
CA PRO A 54 -0.99 9.09 -7.09
C PRO A 54 -1.83 8.04 -6.36
N ILE A 55 -3.08 7.85 -6.81
CA ILE A 55 -4.04 6.96 -6.16
C ILE A 55 -3.52 5.53 -5.97
N ALA A 56 -2.74 5.00 -6.93
CA ALA A 56 -2.13 3.68 -6.83
C ALA A 56 -1.18 3.57 -5.62
N ALA A 57 -0.37 4.61 -5.38
CA ALA A 57 0.53 4.65 -4.23
C ALA A 57 -0.24 4.80 -2.91
N GLN A 58 -1.32 5.60 -2.90
CA GLN A 58 -2.18 5.74 -1.71
C GLN A 58 -2.84 4.41 -1.32
N VAL A 59 -3.40 3.67 -2.30
CA VAL A 59 -4.03 2.36 -2.07
C VAL A 59 -3.01 1.35 -1.55
N VAL A 60 -1.83 1.27 -2.17
CA VAL A 60 -0.77 0.35 -1.72
C VAL A 60 -0.25 0.72 -0.34
N SER A 61 -0.16 2.01 0.01
CA SER A 61 0.26 2.45 1.34
C SER A 61 -0.65 1.89 2.45
N VAL A 62 -1.97 1.95 2.24
CA VAL A 62 -2.95 1.37 3.17
C VAL A 62 -2.80 -0.15 3.26
N ALA A 63 -2.66 -0.82 2.11
CA ALA A 63 -2.51 -2.28 2.05
C ALA A 63 -1.23 -2.77 2.73
N ASP A 64 -0.09 -2.11 2.48
CA ASP A 64 1.22 -2.43 3.07
C ASP A 64 1.20 -2.30 4.60
N VAL A 65 0.57 -1.23 5.11
CA VAL A 65 0.42 -1.04 6.55
C VAL A 65 -0.49 -2.09 7.16
N TYR A 66 -1.62 -2.38 6.54
CA TYR A 66 -2.54 -3.40 7.04
C TYR A 66 -1.86 -4.77 7.11
N ASP A 67 -1.21 -5.22 6.03
CA ASP A 67 -0.46 -6.47 6.01
C ASP A 67 0.65 -6.48 7.07
N ALA A 68 1.39 -5.38 7.24
CA ALA A 68 2.44 -5.26 8.24
C ALA A 68 1.95 -5.37 9.69
N LEU A 69 0.67 -5.04 9.96
CA LEU A 69 0.06 -5.21 11.27
C LEU A 69 -0.46 -6.63 11.49
N THR A 70 -1.10 -7.23 10.49
CA THR A 70 -1.82 -8.50 10.64
C THR A 70 -0.99 -9.74 10.34
N SER A 71 0.19 -9.58 9.73
CA SER A 71 1.07 -10.70 9.39
C SER A 71 2.07 -11.01 10.51
N VAL A 72 2.26 -12.31 10.81
CA VAL A 72 3.26 -12.77 11.78
C VAL A 72 4.66 -12.48 11.22
N ARG A 73 5.50 -11.81 12.01
CA ARG A 73 6.90 -11.54 11.66
C ARG A 73 7.81 -12.15 12.72
N VAL A 74 9.07 -12.43 12.35
CA VAL A 74 10.07 -13.09 13.23
C VAL A 74 10.19 -12.44 14.62
N TYR A 75 9.88 -11.15 14.73
CA TYR A 75 10.02 -10.35 15.97
C TYR A 75 8.70 -9.71 16.44
N LYS A 76 7.55 -10.05 15.85
CA LYS A 76 6.28 -9.43 16.18
C LYS A 76 5.11 -10.35 15.87
N ASP A 77 4.30 -10.62 16.90
CA ASP A 77 3.04 -11.33 16.72
C ASP A 77 2.07 -10.50 15.88
N ALA A 78 1.20 -11.21 15.15
CA ALA A 78 0.14 -10.59 14.37
C ALA A 78 -0.83 -9.82 15.29
N ILE A 79 -1.16 -8.59 14.90
CA ILE A 79 -2.20 -7.81 15.57
C ILE A 79 -3.57 -8.29 15.06
N PRO A 80 -4.56 -8.52 15.96
CA PRO A 80 -5.90 -8.92 15.54
C PRO A 80 -6.51 -7.92 14.54
N HIS A 81 -7.22 -8.43 13.53
CA HIS A 81 -7.84 -7.64 12.45
C HIS A 81 -8.52 -6.35 12.94
N LYS A 82 -9.43 -6.47 13.91
CA LYS A 82 -10.18 -5.33 14.46
C LYS A 82 -9.27 -4.27 15.09
N GLU A 83 -8.22 -4.70 15.78
CA GLU A 83 -7.25 -3.78 16.38
C GLU A 83 -6.40 -3.10 15.30
N ALA A 84 -5.96 -3.84 14.27
CA ALA A 84 -5.21 -3.28 13.15
C ALA A 84 -6.02 -2.20 12.40
N ILE A 85 -7.30 -2.45 12.12
CA ILE A 85 -8.20 -1.46 11.52
C ILE A 85 -8.30 -0.22 12.40
N GLN A 86 -8.53 -0.38 13.71
CA GLN A 86 -8.62 0.76 14.62
C GLN A 86 -7.31 1.57 14.68
N MET A 87 -6.15 0.91 14.66
CA MET A 87 -4.86 1.60 14.64
C MET A 87 -4.67 2.46 13.38
N ILE A 88 -5.14 1.97 12.22
CA ILE A 88 -5.12 2.72 10.96
C ILE A 88 -6.04 3.94 11.05
N LEU A 89 -7.28 3.77 11.52
CA LEU A 89 -8.25 4.87 11.67
C LEU A 89 -7.81 5.93 12.68
N ASP A 90 -7.19 5.51 13.79
CA ASP A 90 -6.65 6.41 14.83
C ASP A 90 -5.41 7.19 14.35
N GLY A 91 -4.91 6.91 13.13
CA GLY A 91 -3.71 7.55 12.57
C GLY A 91 -2.40 7.08 13.20
N LYS A 92 -2.40 5.98 13.98
CA LYS A 92 -1.19 5.43 14.63
C LYS A 92 -0.17 4.93 13.61
N CYS A 93 -0.63 4.62 12.40
CA CYS A 93 0.19 4.10 11.31
C CYS A 93 0.50 5.14 10.22
N GLY A 94 0.13 6.39 10.44
CA GLY A 94 0.22 7.46 9.44
C GLY A 94 -1.14 8.02 9.06
N THR A 95 -1.13 8.99 8.16
CA THR A 95 -2.34 9.63 7.68
C THR A 95 -2.60 9.20 6.25
N PHE A 96 -3.80 8.70 6.01
CA PHE A 96 -4.26 8.21 4.72
C PHE A 96 -5.38 9.10 4.19
N ASN A 97 -5.70 8.94 2.91
CA ASN A 97 -6.85 9.56 2.29
C ASN A 97 -8.14 9.11 3.01
N PRO A 98 -8.98 10.04 3.52
CA PRO A 98 -10.22 9.69 4.21
C PRO A 98 -11.14 8.78 3.39
N LEU A 99 -11.20 8.98 2.07
CA LEU A 99 -12.05 8.17 1.19
C LEU A 99 -11.57 6.72 1.12
N LEU A 100 -10.25 6.49 1.16
CA LEU A 100 -9.70 5.13 1.23
C LEU A 100 -9.91 4.47 2.59
N LEU A 101 -9.97 5.25 3.68
CA LEU A 101 -10.33 4.72 5.00
C LEU A 101 -11.79 4.27 5.04
N ASP A 102 -12.69 5.04 4.42
CA ASP A 102 -14.10 4.65 4.27
C ASP A 102 -14.23 3.36 3.45
N CYS A 103 -13.53 3.27 2.32
CA CYS A 103 -13.48 2.04 1.52
C CYS A 103 -12.92 0.86 2.31
N LEU A 104 -11.83 1.06 3.07
CA LEU A 104 -11.24 0.02 3.91
C LEU A 104 -12.26 -0.52 4.92
N LEU A 105 -13.01 0.37 5.58
CA LEU A 105 -14.06 -0.02 6.53
C LEU A 105 -15.18 -0.81 5.87
N GLU A 106 -15.57 -0.43 4.66
CA GLU A 106 -16.60 -1.14 3.89
C GLU A 106 -16.17 -2.56 3.51
N VAL A 107 -14.88 -2.77 3.19
CA VAL A 107 -14.37 -4.08 2.72
C VAL A 107 -13.60 -4.89 3.77
N GLN A 108 -13.43 -4.38 5.00
CA GLN A 108 -12.53 -4.96 6.00
C GLN A 108 -12.79 -6.44 6.29
N ASP A 109 -14.07 -6.84 6.39
CA ASP A 109 -14.45 -8.23 6.68
C ASP A 109 -14.08 -9.16 5.52
N ARG A 110 -14.25 -8.68 4.27
CA ARG A 110 -13.87 -9.44 3.06
C ARG A 110 -12.36 -9.62 2.97
N ILE A 111 -11.58 -8.61 3.37
CA ILE A 111 -10.12 -8.70 3.45
C ILE A 111 -9.72 -9.76 4.50
N ALA A 112 -10.30 -9.69 5.70
CA ALA A 112 -10.01 -10.65 6.77
C ALA A 112 -10.36 -12.09 6.35
N GLU A 113 -11.52 -12.28 5.72
CA GLU A 113 -11.93 -13.59 5.20
C GLU A 113 -10.97 -14.10 4.12
N THR A 114 -10.55 -13.24 3.19
CA THR A 114 -9.64 -13.61 2.10
C THR A 114 -8.27 -14.04 2.62
N LEU A 115 -7.72 -13.33 3.61
CA LEU A 115 -6.41 -13.65 4.19
C LEU A 115 -6.43 -14.85 5.15
N ALA A 116 -7.60 -15.20 5.71
CA ALA A 116 -7.75 -16.41 6.50
C ALA A 116 -7.81 -17.69 5.64
N ARG A 117 -8.07 -17.58 4.33
CA ARG A 117 -8.07 -18.71 3.42
C ARG A 117 -6.63 -19.16 3.14
N PRO A 118 -6.34 -20.47 3.10
CA PRO A 118 -5.03 -20.98 2.70
C PRO A 118 -4.66 -20.41 1.31
N ALA A 119 -3.40 -20.00 1.14
CA ALA A 119 -2.89 -19.35 -0.08
C ALA A 119 -3.12 -20.17 -1.37
N ASP A 120 -3.43 -21.46 -1.25
CA ASP A 120 -3.65 -22.39 -2.36
C ASP A 120 -5.02 -22.23 -3.07
N VAL A 121 -5.90 -21.32 -2.62
CA VAL A 121 -7.26 -21.17 -3.18
C VAL A 121 -7.42 -19.93 -4.07
N VAL A 122 -6.40 -19.06 -4.20
CA VAL A 122 -6.44 -17.94 -5.15
C VAL A 122 -5.96 -18.41 -6.52
N ALA A 123 -6.74 -19.28 -7.16
CA ALA A 123 -6.71 -19.38 -8.61
C ALA A 123 -7.20 -18.04 -9.15
N PHE A 124 -6.29 -17.14 -9.53
CA PHE A 124 -6.65 -16.02 -10.39
C PHE A 124 -7.35 -16.64 -11.61
N PRO A 125 -8.62 -16.31 -11.90
CA PRO A 125 -9.25 -16.79 -13.09
C PRO A 125 -8.42 -16.30 -14.27
N THR A 126 -7.79 -17.24 -14.97
CA THR A 126 -7.11 -17.00 -16.24
C THR A 126 -8.12 -16.31 -17.16
N ILE A 127 -7.82 -15.08 -17.58
CA ILE A 127 -8.52 -14.42 -18.69
C ILE A 127 -8.05 -15.07 -19.99
#